data_AF-A0A7D5SAV7-F1
#
_entry.id   AF-A0A7D5SAV7-F1
#
_cell.length_a   1.000
_cell.length_b   1.000
_cell.length_c   1.000
_cell.angle_alpha   90.00
_cell.angle_beta   90.00
_cell.angle_gamma   90.00
#
_symmetry.space_group_name_H-M   'P 1'
#
loop_
_entity.id
_entity.type
_entity.pdbx_description
1 polymer ?
#
loop_
_entity_poly.entity_id
_entity_poly.type
_entity_poly.pdbx_seq_one_letter_code
_entity_poly.pdbx_strand_id
1 'polypeptide(L)'
;MNNISMKNVIMGSVLAVAAVTSLSANAVTVCTGGGAGNGASFAAGTNFVKQDFTPKCSANVFMDGEETSATVFRAGAASAKGKYYFGGSTVGGAVGNIDKCAGAACAQTDSQAGLAAASAS
;
A
#
# COMPACT_ATOMS: atom_id res chain seq x y z
N MET A 1 -32.59 4.95 -44.32
CA MET A 1 -31.27 4.50 -43.81
C MET A 1 -30.81 5.54 -42.79
N ASN A 2 -31.18 5.37 -41.52
CA ASN A 2 -30.83 6.32 -40.47
C ASN A 2 -29.43 5.99 -39.96
N ASN A 3 -28.50 6.91 -40.20
CA ASN A 3 -27.14 6.88 -39.70
C ASN A 3 -27.14 6.98 -38.17
N ILE A 4 -26.94 5.86 -37.48
CA ILE A 4 -26.67 5.85 -36.03
C ILE A 4 -25.24 6.35 -35.85
N SER A 5 -25.12 7.63 -35.46
CA SER A 5 -23.84 8.28 -35.20
C SER A 5 -23.16 7.62 -33.99
N MET A 6 -22.01 6.99 -34.23
CA MET A 6 -21.08 6.41 -33.25
C MET A 6 -20.44 7.51 -32.39
N LYS A 7 -21.23 8.19 -31.56
CA LYS A 7 -20.75 9.29 -30.70
C LYS A 7 -21.16 9.18 -29.23
N ASN A 8 -22.06 8.26 -28.88
CA ASN A 8 -22.64 8.19 -27.53
C ASN A 8 -22.22 6.95 -26.70
N VAL A 9 -21.17 6.22 -27.10
CA VAL A 9 -20.72 4.99 -26.39
C VAL A 9 -19.47 5.21 -25.53
N ILE A 10 -18.93 6.43 -25.45
CA ILE A 10 -17.69 6.71 -24.68
C ILE A 10 -17.95 7.67 -23.51
N MET A 11 -19.04 7.46 -22.77
CA MET A 11 -19.27 8.18 -21.52
C MET A 11 -19.84 7.31 -20.38
N GLY A 12 -19.92 5.99 -20.59
CA GLY A 12 -20.42 5.05 -19.57
C GLY A 12 -19.34 4.33 -18.76
N SER A 13 -18.07 4.42 -19.15
CA SER A 13 -17.01 3.52 -18.65
C SER A 13 -16.04 4.16 -17.64
N VAL A 14 -16.23 5.41 -17.24
CA VAL A 14 -15.30 6.14 -16.34
C VAL A 14 -15.76 6.12 -14.87
N LEU A 15 -16.84 5.42 -14.54
CA LEU A 15 -17.33 5.31 -13.14
C LEU A 15 -16.91 4.00 -12.44
N ALA A 16 -16.26 3.08 -13.15
CA ALA A 16 -15.85 1.78 -12.58
C ALA A 16 -14.44 1.78 -11.96
N VAL A 17 -13.67 2.86 -12.09
CA VAL A 17 -12.28 2.97 -11.56
C VAL A 17 -12.21 3.96 -10.37
N ALA A 18 -13.30 4.13 -9.63
CA ALA A 18 -13.28 4.85 -8.34
C ALA A 18 -13.69 3.96 -7.16
N ALA A 19 -14.25 2.77 -7.44
CA ALA A 19 -14.86 1.91 -6.43
C ALA A 19 -13.89 0.95 -5.71
N VAL A 20 -12.57 1.03 -5.95
CA VAL A 20 -11.58 0.17 -5.28
C VAL A 20 -10.48 0.99 -4.61
N THR A 21 -10.81 2.19 -4.14
CA THR A 21 -10.05 2.82 -3.06
C THR A 21 -10.92 2.77 -1.81
N SER A 22 -11.15 1.56 -1.30
CA SER A 22 -11.47 1.41 0.10
C SER A 22 -10.27 1.98 0.86
N LEU A 23 -10.32 3.28 1.15
CA LEU A 23 -9.44 3.94 2.10
C LEU A 23 -9.75 3.25 3.43
N SER A 24 -8.97 2.23 3.72
CA SER A 24 -8.84 1.71 5.06
C SER A 24 -8.49 2.88 5.97
N ALA A 25 -9.38 3.16 6.92
CA ALA A 25 -9.20 4.20 7.91
C ALA A 25 -7.95 3.97 8.80
N ASN A 26 -7.28 2.82 8.64
CA ASN A 26 -6.09 2.40 9.39
C ASN A 26 -4.85 2.23 8.48
N ALA A 27 -4.79 2.90 7.32
CA ALA A 27 -3.55 3.01 6.56
C ALA A 27 -2.61 4.02 7.23
N VAL A 28 -1.38 3.60 7.51
CA VAL A 28 -0.38 4.38 8.24
C VAL A 28 0.94 4.34 7.48
N THR A 29 1.46 5.51 7.14
CA THR A 29 2.86 5.64 6.71
C THR A 29 3.75 5.50 7.93
N VAL A 30 4.47 4.38 8.00
CA VAL A 30 5.26 3.97 9.16
C VAL A 30 6.65 4.57 9.13
N CYS A 31 7.35 4.42 8.00
CA CYS A 31 8.70 4.92 7.78
C CYS A 31 8.74 5.79 6.53
N THR A 32 9.37 6.96 6.64
CA THR A 32 9.42 7.99 5.59
C THR A 32 10.79 8.15 4.91
N GLY A 33 11.76 7.30 5.25
CA GLY A 33 13.11 7.36 4.66
C GLY A 33 13.91 8.63 4.95
N GLY A 34 13.58 9.39 6.00
CA GLY A 34 14.25 10.65 6.37
C GLY A 34 15.20 10.58 7.59
N GLY A 35 15.15 9.50 8.37
CA GLY A 35 15.96 9.34 9.59
C GLY A 35 15.73 8.02 10.31
N ALA A 36 16.73 7.54 11.04
CA ALA A 36 16.59 6.35 11.86
C ALA A 36 15.91 6.70 13.18
N GLY A 37 14.91 5.94 13.60
CA GLY A 37 14.14 6.28 14.80
C GLY A 37 12.85 5.46 14.96
N ASN A 38 11.95 5.97 15.78
CA ASN A 38 10.59 5.43 15.88
C ASN A 38 9.78 5.83 14.66
N GLY A 39 9.12 4.86 14.03
CA GLY A 39 8.07 5.13 13.04
C GLY A 39 6.73 5.44 13.70
N ALA A 40 5.68 5.49 12.89
CA ALA A 40 4.32 5.58 13.40
C ALA A 40 3.95 4.31 14.19
N SER A 41 3.30 4.50 15.34
CA SER A 41 2.83 3.41 16.21
C SER A 41 1.50 2.84 15.75
N PHE A 42 1.31 1.54 15.99
CA PHE A 42 0.01 0.89 15.88
C PHE A 42 -0.54 0.65 17.28
N ALA A 43 -1.78 1.09 17.51
CA ALA A 43 -2.49 0.84 18.75
C ALA A 43 -3.25 -0.49 18.67
N ALA A 44 -3.30 -1.20 19.77
CA ALA A 44 -4.17 -2.34 19.96
C ALA A 44 -5.63 -1.89 19.91
N GLY A 45 -6.48 -2.74 19.34
CA GLY A 45 -7.91 -2.45 19.29
C GLY A 45 -8.73 -3.58 18.69
N THR A 46 -9.81 -3.19 18.03
CA THR A 46 -10.71 -4.12 17.33
C THR A 46 -10.14 -4.63 16.01
N ASN A 47 -9.08 -4.00 15.51
CA ASN A 47 -8.41 -4.34 14.27
C ASN A 47 -7.41 -5.51 14.47
N PHE A 48 -6.56 -5.79 13.48
CA PHE A 48 -5.61 -6.91 13.51
C PHE A 48 -4.64 -6.83 14.70
N VAL A 49 -4.12 -5.64 15.01
CA VAL A 49 -3.12 -5.42 16.05
C VAL A 49 -3.73 -5.60 17.44
N LYS A 50 -3.12 -6.50 18.23
CA LYS A 50 -3.58 -6.88 19.58
C LYS A 50 -2.73 -6.32 20.72
N GLN A 51 -1.57 -5.75 20.40
CA GLN A 51 -0.65 -5.14 21.34
C GLN A 51 -0.08 -3.88 20.72
N ASP A 52 0.02 -2.82 21.49
CA ASP A 52 0.62 -1.57 21.03
C ASP A 52 2.06 -1.83 20.63
N PHE A 53 2.45 -1.37 19.44
CA PHE A 53 3.84 -1.45 19.02
C PHE A 53 4.25 -0.24 18.22
N THR A 54 5.53 0.12 18.35
CA THR A 54 6.18 1.18 17.58
C THR A 54 7.37 0.60 16.83
N PRO A 55 7.26 0.38 15.51
CA PRO A 55 8.35 -0.14 14.70
C PRO A 55 9.52 0.85 14.64
N LYS A 56 10.73 0.31 14.56
CA LYS A 56 11.95 1.10 14.38
C LYS A 56 12.25 1.23 12.89
N CYS A 57 12.29 2.46 12.41
CA CYS A 57 12.64 2.78 11.03
C CYS A 57 14.15 3.00 10.90
N SER A 58 14.72 2.50 9.82
CA SER A 58 16.05 2.88 9.37
C SER A 58 15.96 4.12 8.48
N ALA A 59 17.02 4.91 8.43
CA ALA A 59 17.07 6.18 7.71
C ALA A 59 16.81 6.08 6.20
N ASN A 60 16.76 4.88 5.62
CA ASN A 60 16.56 4.67 4.18
C ASN A 60 15.33 3.81 3.87
N VAL A 61 14.55 3.38 4.87
CA VAL A 61 13.41 2.50 4.66
C VAL A 61 12.15 3.35 4.54
N PHE A 62 11.39 3.09 3.49
CA PHE A 62 10.00 3.50 3.36
C PHE A 62 9.13 2.31 3.71
N MET A 63 8.15 2.51 4.58
CA MET A 63 7.23 1.44 4.97
C MET A 63 5.86 2.04 5.21
N ASP A 64 4.85 1.37 4.68
CA ASP A 64 3.45 1.67 4.91
C ASP A 64 2.78 0.40 5.42
N GLY A 65 1.87 0.54 6.37
CA GLY A 65 1.11 -0.56 6.95
C GLY A 65 -0.37 -0.24 6.96
N GLU A 66 -1.19 -1.26 6.91
CA GLU A 66 -2.64 -1.10 6.84
C GLU A 66 -3.36 -2.23 7.56
N GLU A 67 -4.28 -1.85 8.45
CA GLU A 67 -5.26 -2.79 9.00
C GLU A 67 -6.55 -2.75 8.17
N THR A 68 -6.69 -3.70 7.25
CA THR A 68 -7.89 -3.82 6.40
C THR A 68 -9.08 -4.40 7.18
N SER A 69 -8.83 -5.28 8.16
CA SER A 69 -9.86 -5.83 9.04
C SER A 69 -9.27 -6.36 10.36
N ALA A 70 -10.11 -6.92 11.23
CA ALA A 70 -9.68 -7.61 12.45
C ALA A 70 -8.79 -8.85 12.19
N THR A 71 -8.73 -9.33 10.94
CA THR A 71 -8.01 -10.55 10.54
C THR A 71 -6.91 -10.29 9.51
N VAL A 72 -6.84 -9.09 8.93
CA VAL A 72 -5.90 -8.77 7.84
C VAL A 72 -5.09 -7.52 8.15
N PHE A 73 -3.77 -7.71 8.17
CA PHE A 73 -2.77 -6.65 8.13
C PHE A 73 -1.96 -6.76 6.85
N ARG A 74 -1.71 -5.62 6.21
CA ARG A 74 -0.91 -5.50 5.00
C ARG A 74 0.26 -4.58 5.26
N ALA A 75 1.37 -4.84 4.59
CA ALA A 75 2.55 -4.00 4.63
C ALA A 75 3.16 -3.86 3.25
N GLY A 76 3.61 -2.65 2.94
CA GLY A 76 4.44 -2.35 1.79
C GLY A 76 5.76 -1.75 2.26
N ALA A 77 6.86 -2.13 1.64
CA ALA A 77 8.19 -1.64 1.99
C ALA A 77 9.04 -1.35 0.77
N ALA A 78 9.83 -0.29 0.84
CA ALA A 78 10.81 0.08 -0.17
C ALA A 78 12.02 0.72 0.50
N SER A 79 13.09 0.97 -0.25
CA SER A 79 14.30 1.58 0.30
C SER A 79 14.89 2.63 -0.63
N ALA A 80 15.31 3.76 -0.08
CA ALA A 80 16.04 4.82 -0.79
C ALA A 80 17.40 4.34 -1.33
N LYS A 81 17.87 3.17 -0.88
CA LYS A 81 19.08 2.50 -1.41
C LYS A 81 18.74 1.26 -2.25
N GLY A 82 17.47 0.89 -2.31
CA GLY A 82 16.97 -0.27 -3.04
C GLY A 82 16.50 0.07 -4.44
N LYS A 83 16.30 -0.97 -5.26
CA LYS A 83 15.74 -0.88 -6.61
C LYS A 83 14.37 -1.54 -6.76
N TYR A 84 13.90 -2.19 -5.70
CA TYR A 84 12.67 -2.97 -5.68
C TYR A 84 11.84 -2.59 -4.48
N TYR A 85 10.53 -2.73 -4.62
CA TYR A 85 9.59 -2.61 -3.54
C TYR A 85 8.88 -3.94 -3.29
N PHE A 86 8.43 -4.11 -2.06
CA PHE A 86 7.96 -5.37 -1.52
C PHE A 86 6.58 -5.19 -0.91
N GLY A 87 5.81 -6.26 -0.94
CA GLY A 87 4.47 -6.33 -0.38
C GLY A 87 4.28 -7.62 0.40
N GLY A 88 3.51 -7.57 1.47
CA GLY A 88 3.18 -8.72 2.29
C GLY A 88 1.87 -8.52 3.05
N SER A 89 1.22 -9.61 3.40
CA SER A 89 -0.02 -9.58 4.16
C SER A 89 -0.16 -10.80 5.08
N THR A 90 -1.05 -10.72 6.06
CA THR A 90 -1.32 -11.82 6.99
C THR A 90 -2.31 -12.86 6.45
N VAL A 91 -2.98 -12.59 5.31
CA VAL A 91 -3.87 -13.56 4.65
C VAL A 91 -3.11 -14.67 3.91
N GLY A 92 -1.79 -14.55 3.81
CA GLY A 92 -0.92 -15.57 3.23
C GLY A 92 -0.05 -15.03 2.10
N GLY A 93 1.04 -15.74 1.84
CA GLY A 93 2.10 -15.32 0.93
C GLY A 93 3.36 -14.88 1.68
N ALA A 94 4.52 -15.25 1.16
CA ALA A 94 5.78 -14.70 1.63
C ALA A 94 5.84 -13.20 1.30
N VAL A 95 6.65 -12.44 2.04
CA VAL A 95 7.02 -11.08 1.61
C VAL A 95 7.67 -11.20 0.24
N GLY A 96 7.00 -10.67 -0.77
CA GLY A 96 7.37 -10.82 -2.17
C GLY A 96 7.96 -9.54 -2.73
N ASN A 97 8.91 -9.69 -3.65
CA ASN A 97 9.29 -8.60 -4.53
C ASN A 97 8.13 -8.35 -5.50
N ILE A 98 7.55 -7.16 -5.47
CA ILE A 98 6.41 -6.81 -6.32
C ILE A 98 6.90 -6.34 -7.67
N ASP A 99 7.74 -5.30 -7.69
CA ASP A 99 8.39 -4.81 -8.91
C ASP A 99 9.59 -3.91 -8.58
N LYS A 100 10.25 -3.42 -9.63
CA LYS A 100 11.25 -2.36 -9.57
C LYS A 100 10.61 -1.01 -9.29
N CYS A 101 11.32 -0.20 -8.52
CA CYS A 101 10.98 1.19 -8.31
C CYS A 101 11.17 1.97 -9.62
N ALA A 102 10.31 2.96 -9.85
CA ALA A 102 10.33 3.74 -11.10
C ALA A 102 11.63 4.56 -11.25
N GLY A 103 12.21 4.99 -10.13
CA GLY A 103 13.48 5.71 -10.07
C GLY A 103 14.70 4.81 -9.89
N ALA A 104 15.89 5.41 -9.95
CA ALA A 104 17.15 4.72 -9.62
C ALA A 104 17.22 4.25 -8.16
N ALA A 105 16.46 4.93 -7.29
CA ALA A 105 16.19 4.60 -5.90
C ALA A 105 14.68 4.64 -5.68
N CYS A 106 14.20 3.86 -4.72
CA CYS A 106 12.79 3.90 -4.35
C CYS A 106 12.44 5.16 -3.56
N ALA A 107 11.17 5.52 -3.57
CA ALA A 107 10.53 6.57 -2.80
C ALA A 107 9.32 6.01 -2.02
N GLN A 108 8.68 6.85 -1.21
CA GLN A 108 7.48 6.47 -0.45
C GLN A 108 6.36 5.91 -1.35
N THR A 109 6.22 6.42 -2.56
CA THR A 109 5.20 5.96 -3.51
C THR A 109 5.36 4.49 -3.88
N ASP A 110 6.59 3.96 -3.84
CA ASP A 110 6.86 2.55 -4.15
C ASP A 110 6.45 1.63 -2.97
N SER A 111 6.63 2.05 -1.72
CA SER A 111 6.12 1.27 -0.57
C SER A 111 4.59 1.30 -0.53
N GLN A 112 3.96 2.41 -0.91
CA GLN A 112 2.50 2.48 -1.06
C GLN A 112 2.00 1.57 -2.20
N ALA A 113 2.72 1.49 -3.31
CA ALA A 113 2.41 0.54 -4.38
C ALA A 113 2.54 -0.92 -3.91
N GLY A 114 3.59 -1.23 -3.14
CA GLY A 114 3.77 -2.55 -2.52
C GLY A 114 2.65 -2.92 -1.55
N LEU A 115 2.19 -1.96 -0.75
CA LEU A 115 1.05 -2.13 0.13
C LEU A 115 -0.23 -2.41 -0.67
N ALA A 116 -0.48 -1.62 -1.72
CA ALA A 116 -1.64 -1.79 -2.59
C ALA A 116 -1.65 -3.14 -3.32
N ALA A 117 -0.48 -3.68 -3.67
CA ALA A 117 -0.32 -4.99 -4.31
C ALA A 117 -0.41 -6.18 -3.33
N ALA A 118 -0.26 -5.95 -2.02
CA ALA A 118 -0.37 -7.00 -1.02
C ALA A 118 -1.82 -7.53 -0.95
N SER A 119 -2.01 -8.85 -0.80
CA SER A 119 -3.37 -9.39 -0.75
C SER A 119 -4.18 -8.84 0.43
N ALA A 120 -5.47 -8.59 0.21
CA ALA A 120 -6.40 -8.09 1.21
C ALA A 120 -7.42 -9.14 1.69
N SER A 121 -7.47 -10.31 1.03
CA SER A 121 -8.39 -11.42 1.30
C SER A 121 -7.93 -12.69 0.62
#